data_AF-A0A927WNP8-F1
#
_entry.id   AF-A0A927WNP8-F1
#
_cell.length_a   1.000
_cell.length_b   1.000
_cell.length_c   1.000
_cell.angle_alpha   90.00
_cell.angle_beta   90.00
_cell.angle_gamma   90.00
#
_symmetry.space_group_name_H-M   'P 1'
#
loop_
_entity.id
_entity.type
_entity.pdbx_description
1 polymer ?
#
loop_
_entity_poly.entity_id
_entity_poly.type
_entity_poly.pdbx_seq_one_letter_code
_entity_poly.pdbx_strand_id
1 'polypeptide(L)'
;MRRIDVIDRHLEFAYELETRSATNFLVIHHTGSGADNNRDFSAEQIHGWHLNNGWAGIGYHYVVRKDGTVEQGRPHWTVGSHACGKNWESIGIHLSGDFTREAPTTDQIENTALLIANICTDYGLPIDRQHVFGHREVGETTCPGDVLFGMLEEIVGKAIWYSQEKDSNASVAKEKEWQEDLAAIQQEINVPESGTEDIERIATLARKYESNGDPAAVSSGAGDLGGISYGLYQLSSNMGTVKSFLDWLCAYPDPKYANYGKVLSEYEINSQDFIDEWKSIGSIDPGGFGRLQDEYIKEMYYDKAVRLLEREDYHADKHTDAMKAVILSRAVQNGPTGAKNLFVEACDKLGHPNLSYIDDSYFDYNLISTIYNFLIAECDTAHDDGTGIYRSIFGFCNGSLSVIKGLRNRFVSERNDALAMLRE
;
A
#
# COMPACT_ATOMS: atom_id res chain seq x y z
N MET A 1 7.95 6.42 19.89
CA MET A 1 7.13 5.34 19.32
C MET A 1 5.90 5.28 20.19
N ARG A 2 4.73 5.31 19.55
CA ARG A 2 3.43 5.18 20.21
C ARG A 2 3.44 3.96 21.14
N ARG A 3 2.92 4.13 22.36
CA ARG A 3 2.78 3.03 23.31
C ARG A 3 1.34 2.52 23.30
N ILE A 4 1.19 1.20 23.25
CA ILE A 4 -0.10 0.55 23.42
C ILE A 4 -0.56 0.75 24.87
N ASP A 5 -1.84 1.08 25.06
CA ASP A 5 -2.44 1.09 26.39
C ASP A 5 -2.69 -0.36 26.82
N VAL A 6 -2.11 -0.76 27.95
CA VAL A 6 -2.25 -2.12 28.47
C VAL A 6 -2.99 -2.05 29.79
N ILE A 7 -4.17 -2.66 29.82
CA ILE A 7 -5.01 -2.70 31.02
C ILE A 7 -4.48 -3.80 31.94
N ASP A 8 -3.89 -3.40 33.07
CA ASP A 8 -3.60 -4.33 34.16
C ASP A 8 -4.88 -4.66 34.93
N ARG A 9 -5.23 -5.94 34.96
CA ARG A 9 -6.38 -6.47 35.71
C ARG A 9 -6.02 -6.87 37.14
N HIS A 10 -4.77 -6.68 37.55
CA HIS A 10 -4.24 -7.03 38.87
C HIS A 10 -4.53 -8.49 39.26
N LEU A 11 -4.26 -9.41 38.33
CA LEU A 11 -4.52 -10.84 38.50
C LEU A 11 -3.68 -11.45 39.64
N GLU A 12 -4.33 -12.21 40.52
CA GLU A 12 -3.69 -12.93 41.63
C GLU A 12 -3.30 -14.35 41.23
N PHE A 13 -2.00 -14.63 41.14
CA PHE A 13 -1.49 -15.95 40.77
C PHE A 13 -1.46 -16.91 41.98
N ALA A 14 -1.75 -18.19 41.74
CA ALA A 14 -1.86 -19.20 42.80
C ALA A 14 -0.53 -19.48 43.53
N TYR A 15 0.60 -19.20 42.89
CA TYR A 15 1.94 -19.33 43.46
C TYR A 15 2.91 -18.38 42.74
N GLU A 16 4.09 -18.18 43.33
CA GLU A 16 5.14 -17.29 42.82
C GLU A 16 5.57 -17.69 41.40
N LEU A 17 5.69 -16.68 40.52
CA LEU A 17 6.06 -16.88 39.13
C LEU A 17 7.57 -16.81 38.97
N GLU A 18 8.12 -17.70 38.16
CA GLU A 18 9.54 -17.70 37.85
C GLU A 18 9.90 -16.59 36.85
N THR A 19 11.06 -15.96 37.07
CA THR A 19 11.61 -14.95 36.16
C THR A 19 12.19 -15.62 34.91
N ARG A 20 11.84 -15.09 33.74
CA ARG A 20 12.40 -15.54 32.46
C ARG A 20 13.79 -14.93 32.25
N SER A 21 14.80 -15.76 31.98
CA SER A 21 16.19 -15.30 31.85
C SER A 21 16.51 -14.61 30.52
N ALA A 22 15.73 -14.86 29.46
CA ALA A 22 15.89 -14.24 28.16
C ALA A 22 14.54 -14.14 27.43
N THR A 23 14.43 -13.20 26.49
CA THR A 23 13.33 -13.16 25.52
C THR A 23 13.96 -13.20 24.15
N ASN A 24 13.64 -14.23 23.37
CA ASN A 24 14.19 -14.45 22.03
C ASN A 24 13.11 -14.27 20.95
N PHE A 25 11.84 -14.55 21.24
CA PHE A 25 10.76 -14.42 20.26
C PHE A 25 9.38 -14.27 20.90
N LEU A 26 8.39 -13.93 20.08
CA LEU A 26 6.98 -13.85 20.42
C LEU A 26 6.22 -15.05 19.85
N VAL A 27 5.15 -15.47 20.53
CA VAL A 27 4.25 -16.53 20.05
C VAL A 27 2.82 -16.01 20.04
N ILE A 28 2.19 -16.01 18.87
CA ILE A 28 0.82 -15.57 18.65
C ILE A 28 -0.13 -16.77 18.80
N HIS A 29 -1.18 -16.55 19.60
CA HIS A 29 -2.20 -17.53 19.93
C HIS A 29 -3.60 -17.00 19.61
N HIS A 30 -4.55 -17.92 19.54
CA HIS A 30 -5.97 -17.61 19.55
C HIS A 30 -6.71 -18.40 20.63
N THR A 31 -7.98 -18.10 20.84
CA THR A 31 -8.87 -18.93 21.67
C THR A 31 -9.07 -20.31 21.04
N GLY A 32 -9.31 -20.35 19.72
CA GLY A 32 -9.70 -21.55 19.00
C GLY A 32 -11.14 -22.00 19.28
N SER A 33 -11.46 -23.26 18.95
CA SER A 33 -12.82 -23.79 19.03
C SER A 33 -13.27 -24.00 20.49
N GLY A 34 -14.32 -23.29 20.92
CA GLY A 34 -14.92 -23.38 22.25
C GLY A 34 -16.45 -23.15 22.27
N ALA A 35 -17.09 -23.43 23.42
CA ALA A 35 -18.54 -23.56 23.61
C ALA A 35 -19.36 -22.24 23.63
N ASP A 36 -18.70 -21.08 23.68
CA ASP A 36 -19.35 -19.77 23.54
C ASP A 36 -19.38 -19.34 22.07
N ASN A 37 -20.47 -18.72 21.64
CA ASN A 37 -20.67 -18.22 20.28
C ASN A 37 -19.91 -16.91 20.02
N ASN A 38 -19.60 -16.10 21.05
CA ASN A 38 -18.88 -14.84 20.87
C ASN A 38 -17.35 -15.01 20.95
N ARG A 39 -16.84 -15.99 21.72
CA ARG A 39 -15.41 -16.34 21.86
C ARG A 39 -14.47 -15.19 22.21
N ASP A 40 -15.01 -14.13 22.81
CA ASP A 40 -14.27 -12.95 23.25
C ASP A 40 -14.02 -13.03 24.77
N PHE A 41 -12.85 -13.53 25.16
CA PHE A 41 -12.51 -13.84 26.55
C PHE A 41 -11.43 -12.94 27.11
N SER A 42 -11.58 -12.55 28.38
CA SER A 42 -10.72 -11.56 29.03
C SER A 42 -9.55 -12.27 29.68
N ALA A 43 -8.50 -11.52 29.98
CA ALA A 43 -7.38 -12.01 30.76
C ALA A 43 -7.87 -12.61 32.09
N GLU A 44 -8.86 -12.01 32.75
CA GLU A 44 -9.47 -12.52 33.99
C GLU A 44 -10.22 -13.86 33.77
N GLN A 45 -11.03 -13.97 32.72
CA GLN A 45 -11.75 -15.22 32.41
C GLN A 45 -10.78 -16.36 32.09
N ILE A 46 -9.79 -16.11 31.23
CA ILE A 46 -8.76 -17.09 30.87
C ILE A 46 -7.93 -17.46 32.10
N HIS A 47 -7.62 -16.48 32.96
CA HIS A 47 -6.91 -16.72 34.21
C HIS A 47 -7.69 -17.66 35.14
N GLY A 48 -8.98 -17.42 35.36
CA GLY A 48 -9.83 -18.30 36.16
C GLY A 48 -9.90 -19.73 35.65
N TRP A 49 -9.96 -19.93 34.32
CA TRP A 49 -9.92 -21.28 33.74
C TRP A 49 -8.58 -21.98 33.97
N HIS A 50 -7.48 -21.25 33.82
CA HIS A 50 -6.15 -21.83 34.05
C HIS A 50 -5.91 -22.16 35.53
N LEU A 51 -6.43 -21.34 36.46
CA LEU A 51 -6.44 -21.67 37.89
C LEU A 51 -7.21 -22.98 38.16
N ASN A 52 -8.39 -23.14 37.55
CA ASN A 52 -9.19 -24.36 37.69
C ASN A 52 -8.50 -25.60 37.09
N ASN A 53 -7.57 -25.41 36.15
CA ASN A 53 -6.71 -26.45 35.59
C ASN A 53 -5.46 -26.74 36.46
N GLY A 54 -5.33 -26.10 37.63
CA GLY A 54 -4.20 -26.26 38.54
C GLY A 54 -2.94 -25.48 38.14
N TRP A 55 -3.05 -24.54 37.20
CA TRP A 55 -1.92 -23.69 36.81
C TRP A 55 -1.81 -22.50 37.75
N ALA A 56 -0.69 -21.78 37.72
CA ALA A 56 -0.52 -20.54 38.48
C ALA A 56 -1.56 -19.47 38.11
N GLY A 57 -2.16 -19.56 36.92
CA GLY A 57 -3.02 -18.56 36.29
C GLY A 57 -2.85 -18.56 34.77
N ILE A 58 -3.40 -17.54 34.10
CA ILE A 58 -3.33 -17.34 32.63
C ILE A 58 -1.93 -17.63 32.09
N GLY A 59 -1.80 -18.36 30.96
CA GLY A 59 -0.51 -18.79 30.41
C GLY A 59 0.18 -17.75 29.51
N TYR A 60 -0.59 -16.80 28.99
CA TYR A 60 -0.17 -15.74 28.07
C TYR A 60 0.22 -14.47 28.83
N HIS A 61 1.07 -13.63 28.23
CA HIS A 61 1.48 -12.36 28.81
C HIS A 61 0.52 -11.22 28.44
N TYR A 62 -0.11 -11.31 27.27
CA TYR A 62 -1.06 -10.32 26.78
C TYR A 62 -2.27 -11.00 26.16
N VAL A 63 -3.44 -10.38 26.31
CA VAL A 63 -4.70 -10.78 25.67
C VAL A 63 -5.25 -9.60 24.88
N VAL A 64 -5.58 -9.82 23.61
CA VAL A 64 -6.19 -8.83 22.72
C VAL A 64 -7.65 -9.22 22.47
N ARG A 65 -8.56 -8.46 23.07
CA ARG A 65 -10.03 -8.61 22.96
C ARG A 65 -10.52 -8.31 21.55
N LYS A 66 -11.74 -8.73 21.19
CA LYS A 66 -12.33 -8.47 19.86
C LYS A 66 -12.50 -6.99 19.54
N ASP A 67 -12.67 -6.13 20.55
CA ASP A 67 -12.71 -4.68 20.41
C ASP A 67 -11.30 -4.03 20.34
N GLY A 68 -10.25 -4.84 20.25
CA GLY A 68 -8.86 -4.41 20.25
C GLY A 68 -8.28 -4.09 21.61
N THR A 69 -9.05 -4.11 22.70
CA THR A 69 -8.52 -3.85 24.04
C THR A 69 -7.39 -4.82 24.38
N VAL A 70 -6.24 -4.30 24.81
CA VAL A 70 -5.09 -5.10 25.25
C VAL A 70 -5.07 -5.19 26.77
N GLU A 71 -5.19 -6.42 27.28
CA GLU A 71 -5.18 -6.72 28.70
C GLU A 71 -3.89 -7.45 29.08
N GLN A 72 -3.32 -7.06 30.22
CA GLN A 72 -2.18 -7.77 30.79
C GLN A 72 -2.62 -9.14 31.32
N GLY A 73 -1.90 -10.18 30.91
CA GLY A 73 -1.96 -11.52 31.49
C GLY A 73 -0.85 -11.70 32.53
N ARG A 74 0.08 -12.63 32.26
CA ARG A 74 1.32 -12.75 33.04
C ARG A 74 2.19 -11.50 32.91
N PRO A 75 2.88 -11.09 33.99
CA PRO A 75 3.90 -10.06 33.88
C PRO A 75 4.92 -10.45 32.81
N HIS A 76 5.23 -9.52 31.90
CA HIS A 76 6.00 -9.77 30.68
C HIS A 76 7.41 -10.35 30.92
N TRP A 77 7.99 -10.17 32.11
CA TRP A 77 9.29 -10.71 32.53
C TRP A 77 9.24 -12.14 33.11
N THR A 78 8.07 -12.73 33.30
CA THR A 78 7.92 -14.08 33.89
C THR A 78 7.94 -15.18 32.82
N VAL A 79 8.17 -16.43 33.24
CA VAL A 79 8.05 -17.60 32.37
C VAL A 79 6.57 -17.85 32.04
N GLY A 80 6.28 -18.04 30.76
CA GLY A 80 4.93 -18.32 30.27
C GLY A 80 4.45 -19.74 30.55
N SER A 81 3.20 -20.03 30.18
CA SER A 81 2.66 -21.41 30.15
C SER A 81 1.79 -21.59 28.91
N HIS A 82 2.31 -21.21 27.75
CA HIS A 82 1.56 -21.10 26.50
C HIS A 82 2.13 -21.93 25.34
N ALA A 83 3.43 -22.26 25.34
CA ALA A 83 4.08 -23.07 24.31
C ALA A 83 5.11 -24.02 24.95
N CYS A 84 4.78 -25.31 25.00
CA CYS A 84 5.62 -26.33 25.63
C CYS A 84 7.03 -26.32 25.02
N GLY A 85 8.06 -26.36 25.87
CA GLY A 85 9.47 -26.30 25.44
C GLY A 85 9.99 -24.91 25.07
N LYS A 86 9.11 -23.91 24.87
CA LYS A 86 9.48 -22.55 24.45
C LYS A 86 9.19 -21.44 25.47
N ASN A 87 8.40 -21.72 26.51
CA ASN A 87 8.00 -20.76 27.55
C ASN A 87 9.16 -19.97 28.19
N TRP A 88 10.35 -20.57 28.32
CA TRP A 88 11.53 -19.98 28.98
C TRP A 88 12.23 -18.91 28.15
N GLU A 89 11.85 -18.73 26.90
CA GLU A 89 12.50 -17.80 25.96
C GLU A 89 11.51 -16.94 25.17
N SER A 90 10.20 -17.00 25.47
CA SER A 90 9.19 -16.38 24.63
C SER A 90 8.10 -15.62 25.37
N ILE A 91 7.53 -14.61 24.70
CA ILE A 91 6.31 -13.92 25.13
C ILE A 91 5.11 -14.39 24.30
N GLY A 92 4.11 -15.01 24.96
CA GLY A 92 2.82 -15.31 24.36
C GLY A 92 1.84 -14.13 24.31
N ILE A 93 1.30 -13.84 23.13
CA ILE A 93 0.21 -12.88 22.88
C ILE A 93 -1.02 -13.68 22.40
N HIS A 94 -2.15 -13.52 23.05
CA HIS A 94 -3.39 -14.25 22.74
C HIS A 94 -4.46 -13.32 22.16
N LEU A 95 -4.95 -13.61 20.96
CA LEU A 95 -6.09 -12.91 20.37
C LEU A 95 -7.39 -13.68 20.66
N SER A 96 -8.37 -13.01 21.27
CA SER A 96 -9.63 -13.65 21.60
C SER A 96 -10.51 -13.84 20.35
N GLY A 97 -10.68 -15.10 19.94
CA GLY A 97 -11.48 -15.49 18.77
C GLY A 97 -11.10 -16.87 18.21
N ASP A 98 -11.90 -17.37 17.27
CA ASP A 98 -11.61 -18.60 16.51
C ASP A 98 -11.23 -18.27 15.06
N PHE A 99 -9.94 -18.07 14.86
CA PHE A 99 -9.40 -17.70 13.56
C PHE A 99 -9.04 -18.89 12.67
N THR A 100 -9.70 -20.03 12.89
CA THR A 100 -9.63 -21.15 11.94
C THR A 100 -10.34 -20.80 10.63
N ARG A 101 -11.43 -20.01 10.71
CA ARG A 101 -12.24 -19.60 9.55
C ARG A 101 -12.69 -18.13 9.58
N GLU A 102 -12.64 -17.49 10.73
CA GLU A 102 -12.98 -16.07 10.88
C GLU A 102 -11.70 -15.23 10.86
N ALA A 103 -11.76 -14.02 10.32
CA ALA A 103 -10.67 -13.06 10.43
C ALA A 103 -10.70 -12.37 11.81
N PRO A 104 -9.55 -12.02 12.40
CA PRO A 104 -9.49 -11.05 13.50
C PRO A 104 -10.11 -9.72 13.08
N THR A 105 -10.62 -8.97 14.06
CA THR A 105 -11.11 -7.61 13.79
C THR A 105 -9.96 -6.68 13.44
N THR A 106 -10.25 -5.58 12.74
CA THR A 106 -9.26 -4.55 12.43
C THR A 106 -8.56 -4.05 13.69
N ASP A 107 -9.32 -3.79 14.77
CA ASP A 107 -8.75 -3.32 16.04
C ASP A 107 -7.83 -4.37 16.68
N GLN A 108 -8.13 -5.67 16.54
CA GLN A 108 -7.23 -6.74 16.99
C GLN A 108 -5.92 -6.75 16.22
N ILE A 109 -5.96 -6.57 14.91
CA ILE A 109 -4.78 -6.57 14.04
C ILE A 109 -3.88 -5.37 14.39
N GLU A 110 -4.45 -4.17 14.43
CA GLU A 110 -3.72 -2.93 14.69
C GLU A 110 -3.07 -2.92 16.08
N ASN A 111 -3.83 -3.28 17.12
CA ASN A 111 -3.30 -3.26 18.48
C ASN A 111 -2.34 -4.42 18.76
N THR A 112 -2.51 -5.57 18.10
CA THR A 112 -1.50 -6.66 18.14
C THR A 112 -0.20 -6.20 17.49
N ALA A 113 -0.26 -5.54 16.34
CA ALA A 113 0.92 -5.03 15.65
C ALA A 113 1.66 -3.96 16.47
N LEU A 114 0.93 -2.99 17.04
CA LEU A 114 1.52 -1.98 17.92
C LEU A 114 2.15 -2.60 19.19
N LEU A 115 1.48 -3.62 19.77
CA LEU A 115 2.00 -4.38 20.90
C LEU A 115 3.30 -5.13 20.54
N ILE A 116 3.36 -5.80 19.39
CA ILE A 116 4.57 -6.46 18.89
C ILE A 116 5.71 -5.44 18.73
N ALA A 117 5.45 -4.29 18.11
CA ALA A 117 6.43 -3.23 17.96
C ALA A 117 6.99 -2.75 19.30
N ASN A 118 6.10 -2.56 20.28
CA ASN A 118 6.44 -2.18 21.65
C ASN A 118 7.34 -3.22 22.32
N ILE A 119 6.95 -4.51 22.29
CA ILE A 119 7.71 -5.59 22.93
C ILE A 119 9.05 -5.80 22.24
N CYS A 120 9.10 -5.88 20.91
CA CYS A 120 10.34 -6.09 20.19
C CYS A 120 11.33 -4.93 20.43
N THR A 121 10.84 -3.69 20.50
CA THR A 121 11.68 -2.54 20.85
C THR A 121 12.21 -2.64 22.28
N ASP A 122 11.35 -2.98 23.25
CA ASP A 122 11.73 -3.06 24.67
C ASP A 122 12.76 -4.16 24.94
N TYR A 123 12.70 -5.27 24.18
CA TYR A 123 13.60 -6.41 24.31
C TYR A 123 14.74 -6.44 23.29
N GLY A 124 14.80 -5.48 22.37
CA GLY A 124 15.83 -5.42 21.33
C GLY A 124 15.76 -6.54 20.29
N LEU A 125 14.55 -7.05 20.03
CA LEU A 125 14.30 -8.11 19.05
C LEU A 125 14.10 -7.53 17.65
N PRO A 126 14.61 -8.19 16.59
CA PRO A 126 14.15 -7.95 15.24
C PRO A 126 12.63 -8.14 15.12
N ILE A 127 11.99 -7.34 14.27
CA ILE A 127 10.57 -7.49 13.94
C ILE A 127 10.49 -8.22 12.60
N ASP A 128 10.43 -9.55 12.65
CA ASP A 128 10.35 -10.43 11.49
C ASP A 128 9.68 -11.77 11.87
N ARG A 129 9.44 -12.64 10.87
CA ARG A 129 8.86 -13.98 11.04
C ARG A 129 9.81 -15.01 11.69
N GLN A 130 11.07 -14.66 11.91
CA GLN A 130 12.02 -15.50 12.66
C GLN A 130 12.00 -15.18 14.17
N HIS A 131 11.29 -14.10 14.57
CA HIS A 131 11.17 -13.67 15.96
C HIS A 131 9.71 -13.46 16.40
N VAL A 132 8.75 -13.52 15.48
CA VAL A 132 7.32 -13.59 15.76
C VAL A 132 6.82 -14.88 15.16
N PHE A 133 6.27 -15.79 15.96
CA PHE A 133 5.79 -17.10 15.50
C PHE A 133 4.30 -17.27 15.78
N GLY A 134 3.58 -17.97 14.91
CA GLY A 134 2.33 -18.62 15.29
C GLY A 134 2.63 -19.85 16.15
N HIS A 135 1.76 -20.20 17.09
CA HIS A 135 2.01 -21.34 17.98
C HIS A 135 2.35 -22.65 17.23
N ARG A 136 1.71 -22.92 16.08
CA ARG A 136 2.00 -24.08 15.21
C ARG A 136 3.44 -24.17 14.68
N GLU A 137 4.19 -23.07 14.67
CA GLU A 137 5.59 -23.07 14.23
C GLU A 137 6.56 -23.48 15.34
N VAL A 138 6.09 -23.52 16.58
CA VAL A 138 6.90 -23.83 17.77
C VAL A 138 6.37 -25.02 18.57
N GLY A 139 5.32 -25.69 18.08
CA GLY A 139 4.74 -26.88 18.70
C GLY A 139 3.68 -27.55 17.83
N GLU A 140 3.28 -28.77 18.18
CA GLU A 140 2.26 -29.54 17.47
C GLU A 140 0.84 -29.04 17.84
N THR A 141 0.31 -28.09 17.07
CA THR A 141 -1.01 -27.50 17.30
C THR A 141 -1.56 -26.85 16.03
N THR A 142 -2.88 -26.63 15.97
CA THR A 142 -3.53 -25.82 14.92
C THR A 142 -3.59 -24.34 15.28
N CYS A 143 -3.26 -23.95 16.52
CA CYS A 143 -3.19 -22.55 16.93
C CYS A 143 -2.11 -21.80 16.11
N PRO A 144 -2.34 -20.58 15.59
CA PRO A 144 -3.43 -19.64 15.90
C PRO A 144 -4.64 -19.70 14.94
N GLY A 145 -4.88 -20.85 14.28
CA GLY A 145 -5.89 -20.99 13.24
C GLY A 145 -5.38 -20.54 11.87
N ASP A 146 -5.96 -21.05 10.78
CA ASP A 146 -5.42 -20.84 9.44
C ASP A 146 -5.51 -19.40 8.96
N VAL A 147 -6.58 -18.68 9.34
CA VAL A 147 -6.77 -17.28 8.95
C VAL A 147 -5.77 -16.38 9.66
N LEU A 148 -5.73 -16.40 11.00
CA LEU A 148 -4.76 -15.57 11.74
C LEU A 148 -3.32 -15.98 11.44
N PHE A 149 -3.04 -17.26 11.19
CA PHE A 149 -1.71 -17.70 10.77
C PHE A 149 -1.31 -17.07 9.42
N GLY A 150 -2.21 -17.06 8.43
CA GLY A 150 -2.00 -16.42 7.14
C GLY A 150 -1.81 -14.90 7.24
N MET A 151 -2.33 -14.26 8.29
CA MET A 151 -2.22 -12.82 8.54
C MET A 151 -0.99 -12.42 9.36
N LEU A 152 -0.14 -13.37 9.78
CA LEU A 152 1.05 -13.02 10.59
C LEU A 152 2.06 -12.15 9.83
N GLU A 153 2.16 -12.29 8.51
CA GLU A 153 2.98 -11.40 7.67
C GLU A 153 2.45 -9.95 7.72
N GLU A 154 1.13 -9.78 7.60
CA GLU A 154 0.46 -8.46 7.70
C GLU A 154 0.72 -7.82 9.07
N ILE A 155 0.50 -8.58 10.15
CA ILE A 155 0.67 -8.11 11.52
C ILE A 155 2.12 -7.72 11.81
N VAL A 156 3.11 -8.52 11.36
CA VAL A 156 4.55 -8.19 11.49
C VAL A 156 4.90 -6.94 10.69
N GLY A 157 4.33 -6.83 9.50
CA GLY A 157 4.40 -5.64 8.65
C GLY A 157 3.98 -4.35 9.33
N LYS A 158 2.76 -4.36 9.89
CA LYS A 158 2.22 -3.24 10.67
C LYS A 158 3.09 -2.96 11.90
N ALA A 159 3.66 -3.98 12.55
CA ALA A 159 4.56 -3.80 13.69
C ALA A 159 5.86 -3.06 13.31
N ILE A 160 6.43 -3.36 12.14
CA ILE A 160 7.58 -2.61 11.59
C ILE A 160 7.20 -1.13 11.42
N TRP A 161 6.02 -0.86 10.85
CA TRP A 161 5.53 0.50 10.67
C TRP A 161 5.40 1.25 12.01
N TYR A 162 4.74 0.64 13.00
CA TYR A 162 4.60 1.23 14.34
C TYR A 162 5.94 1.48 15.03
N SER A 163 6.95 0.61 14.82
CA SER A 163 8.30 0.80 15.37
C SER A 163 9.02 2.05 14.85
N GLN A 164 8.64 2.49 13.64
CA GLN A 164 9.25 3.64 12.96
C GLN A 164 8.47 4.95 13.20
N GLU A 165 7.24 4.86 13.72
CA GLU A 165 6.38 6.01 13.98
C GLU A 165 6.91 6.85 15.16
N LYS A 166 7.12 8.16 14.92
CA LYS A 166 7.47 9.14 15.96
C LYS A 166 6.18 9.73 16.56
N ASP A 167 6.07 9.74 17.88
CA ASP A 167 4.88 10.21 18.61
C ASP A 167 4.41 11.59 18.13
N SER A 168 3.18 11.68 17.63
CA SER A 168 2.52 12.94 17.29
C SER A 168 1.07 12.96 17.80
N ASN A 169 0.89 13.53 18.99
CA ASN A 169 -0.41 13.82 19.63
C ASN A 169 -1.20 14.94 18.91
N ALA A 170 -1.28 14.94 17.58
CA ALA A 170 -1.86 16.04 16.79
C ALA A 170 -3.10 15.65 15.94
N SER A 171 -3.47 14.36 15.85
CA SER A 171 -4.46 13.88 14.87
C SER A 171 -5.91 13.83 15.35
N VAL A 172 -6.18 13.78 16.66
CA VAL A 172 -7.54 13.51 17.19
C VAL A 172 -8.51 14.69 17.03
N ALA A 173 -8.00 15.92 16.88
CA ALA A 173 -8.84 17.11 16.73
C ALA A 173 -9.37 17.32 15.30
N LYS A 174 -8.78 16.68 14.28
CA LYS A 174 -9.13 16.88 12.87
C LYS A 174 -10.24 15.95 12.37
N GLU A 175 -10.38 14.77 12.97
CA GLU A 175 -11.32 13.73 12.54
C GLU A 175 -12.79 14.12 12.75
N LYS A 176 -13.07 14.91 13.79
CA LYS A 176 -14.46 15.25 14.18
C LYS A 176 -15.09 16.33 13.30
N GLU A 177 -14.27 17.20 12.70
CA GLU A 177 -14.71 18.26 11.77
C GLU A 177 -14.99 17.67 10.37
N TRP A 178 -14.32 16.57 10.01
CA TRP A 178 -14.40 15.92 8.69
C TRP A 178 -15.65 15.05 8.50
N GLN A 179 -16.10 14.38 9.57
CA GLN A 179 -17.28 13.51 9.53
C GLN A 179 -18.60 14.28 9.40
N GLU A 180 -18.64 15.54 9.84
CA GLU A 180 -19.82 16.42 9.71
C GLU A 180 -19.94 16.99 8.28
N ASP A 181 -18.80 17.22 7.60
CA ASP A 181 -18.76 17.67 6.20
C ASP A 181 -19.08 16.54 5.19
N LEU A 182 -18.64 15.30 5.47
CA LEU A 182 -18.93 14.13 4.62
C LEU A 182 -20.43 13.77 4.56
N ALA A 183 -21.15 13.91 5.67
CA ALA A 183 -22.58 13.62 5.73
C ALA A 183 -23.43 14.59 4.87
N ALA A 184 -22.93 15.81 4.63
CA ALA A 184 -23.60 16.80 3.77
C ALA A 184 -23.35 16.53 2.27
N ILE A 185 -22.19 15.98 1.91
CA ILE A 185 -21.81 15.67 0.53
C ILE A 185 -22.51 14.39 0.03
N GLN A 186 -22.74 13.41 0.91
CA GLN A 186 -23.34 12.12 0.56
C GLN A 186 -24.82 12.21 0.11
N GLN A 187 -25.52 13.33 0.33
CA GLN A 187 -26.93 13.48 -0.05
C GLN A 187 -27.18 14.00 -1.48
N GLU A 188 -26.17 14.47 -2.21
CA GLU A 188 -26.35 15.03 -3.58
C GLU A 188 -25.93 14.10 -4.73
N ILE A 189 -25.26 12.97 -4.45
CA ILE A 189 -24.66 12.12 -5.49
C ILE A 189 -25.37 10.76 -5.51
N ASN A 190 -26.49 10.66 -6.23
CA ASN A 190 -27.13 9.37 -6.49
C ASN A 190 -27.74 9.38 -7.90
N VAL A 191 -27.01 8.82 -8.88
CA VAL A 191 -27.42 7.91 -9.99
C VAL A 191 -26.29 7.83 -11.06
N PRO A 192 -26.00 6.65 -11.67
CA PRO A 192 -24.68 6.30 -12.24
C PRO A 192 -24.61 6.19 -13.78
N GLU A 193 -23.40 6.28 -14.35
CA GLU A 193 -23.07 5.67 -15.65
C GLU A 193 -21.63 5.10 -15.65
N SER A 194 -21.53 3.78 -15.80
CA SER A 194 -20.34 2.96 -15.58
C SER A 194 -19.30 3.12 -16.69
N GLY A 195 -18.11 3.61 -16.34
CA GLY A 195 -16.90 3.49 -17.16
C GLY A 195 -15.96 4.72 -17.13
N THR A 196 -16.51 5.92 -16.90
CA THR A 196 -15.74 7.18 -16.85
C THR A 196 -15.25 7.54 -15.45
N GLU A 197 -15.97 7.12 -14.40
CA GLU A 197 -15.58 7.41 -13.00
C GLU A 197 -14.30 6.68 -12.56
N ASP A 198 -13.94 5.55 -13.20
CA ASP A 198 -12.78 4.75 -12.81
C ASP A 198 -11.45 5.40 -13.19
N ILE A 199 -11.37 6.11 -14.32
CA ILE A 199 -10.10 6.70 -14.78
C ILE A 199 -9.78 7.99 -14.05
N GLU A 200 -10.77 8.84 -13.76
CA GLU A 200 -10.54 10.11 -13.06
C GLU A 200 -9.95 9.89 -11.66
N ARG A 201 -10.43 8.86 -10.94
CA ARG A 201 -9.90 8.47 -9.64
C ARG A 201 -8.42 8.10 -9.70
N ILE A 202 -8.02 7.27 -10.65
CA ILE A 202 -6.65 6.72 -10.73
C ILE A 202 -5.67 7.65 -11.47
N ALA A 203 -6.17 8.57 -12.32
CA ALA A 203 -5.35 9.48 -13.12
C ALA A 203 -4.73 10.63 -12.31
N THR A 204 -5.31 10.98 -11.16
CA THR A 204 -4.88 12.12 -10.33
C THR A 204 -3.40 12.05 -9.97
N LEU A 205 -2.90 10.86 -9.61
CA LEU A 205 -1.49 10.66 -9.29
C LEU A 205 -0.59 10.96 -10.50
N ALA A 206 -0.89 10.35 -11.66
CA ALA A 206 -0.10 10.54 -12.87
C ALA A 206 -0.11 12.00 -13.34
N ARG A 207 -1.29 12.65 -13.40
CA ARG A 207 -1.43 14.05 -13.83
C ARG A 207 -0.60 15.01 -12.99
N LYS A 208 -0.55 14.80 -11.66
CA LYS A 208 0.23 15.64 -10.72
C LYS A 208 1.70 15.70 -11.09
N TYR A 209 2.27 14.58 -11.53
CA TYR A 209 3.69 14.45 -11.82
C TYR A 209 4.08 14.69 -13.29
N GLU A 210 3.11 14.82 -14.19
CA GLU A 210 3.36 15.11 -15.61
C GLU A 210 3.13 16.59 -15.98
N SER A 211 1.93 17.14 -15.74
CA SER A 211 1.62 18.54 -16.10
C SER A 211 0.96 19.36 -14.98
N ASN A 212 0.88 18.80 -13.77
CA ASN A 212 0.10 19.37 -12.66
C ASN A 212 -1.39 19.57 -13.02
N GLY A 213 -1.93 18.74 -13.92
CA GLY A 213 -3.35 18.70 -14.26
C GLY A 213 -3.81 19.67 -15.34
N ASP A 214 -2.92 20.30 -16.10
CA ASP A 214 -3.29 21.20 -17.20
C ASP A 214 -3.39 20.45 -18.55
N PRO A 215 -4.60 20.30 -19.13
CA PRO A 215 -4.79 19.66 -20.44
C PRO A 215 -4.31 20.51 -21.62
N ALA A 216 -4.12 21.82 -21.42
CA ALA A 216 -3.60 22.76 -22.40
C ALA A 216 -2.07 22.93 -22.31
N ALA A 217 -1.40 22.22 -21.39
CA ALA A 217 0.03 22.35 -21.17
C ALA A 217 0.83 22.08 -22.45
N VAL A 218 1.79 22.96 -22.76
CA VAL A 218 2.74 22.78 -23.87
C VAL A 218 4.14 23.15 -23.37
N SER A 219 5.08 22.21 -23.45
CA SER A 219 6.47 22.47 -23.07
C SER A 219 7.19 23.35 -24.12
N SER A 220 8.30 23.97 -23.74
CA SER A 220 9.08 24.81 -24.67
C SER A 220 9.94 24.00 -25.66
N GLY A 221 10.10 22.68 -25.43
CA GLY A 221 10.98 21.80 -26.20
C GLY A 221 12.48 22.12 -26.13
N ALA A 222 12.90 23.08 -25.30
CA ALA A 222 14.29 23.55 -25.23
C ALA A 222 15.15 22.63 -24.35
N GLY A 223 15.86 21.69 -24.99
CA GLY A 223 16.84 20.82 -24.33
C GLY A 223 16.38 19.38 -24.06
N ASP A 224 15.15 19.03 -24.41
CA ASP A 224 14.58 17.69 -24.21
C ASP A 224 14.70 16.83 -25.48
N LEU A 225 15.20 15.60 -25.33
CA LEU A 225 15.32 14.63 -26.42
C LEU A 225 13.96 14.31 -27.10
N GLY A 226 12.86 14.52 -26.37
CA GLY A 226 11.48 14.25 -26.80
C GLY A 226 10.80 15.38 -27.61
N GLY A 227 11.44 16.54 -27.80
CA GLY A 227 10.81 17.68 -28.48
C GLY A 227 9.71 18.33 -27.63
N ILE A 228 8.78 19.04 -28.28
CA ILE A 228 7.64 19.66 -27.59
C ILE A 228 6.70 18.56 -27.06
N SER A 229 6.24 18.73 -25.83
CA SER A 229 5.33 17.82 -25.14
C SER A 229 4.00 18.49 -24.79
N TYR A 230 2.90 17.74 -24.89
CA TYR A 230 1.54 18.28 -24.88
C TYR A 230 0.62 17.62 -23.83
N GLY A 231 -0.20 18.43 -23.16
CA GLY A 231 -1.32 18.00 -22.33
C GLY A 231 -0.98 17.40 -20.97
N LEU A 232 -1.98 16.76 -20.37
CA LEU A 232 -2.02 16.17 -19.03
C LEU A 232 -0.86 15.21 -18.75
N TYR A 233 -0.40 14.52 -19.79
CA TYR A 233 0.59 13.46 -19.72
C TYR A 233 1.85 13.75 -20.54
N GLN A 234 2.04 15.01 -20.96
CA GLN A 234 3.21 15.48 -21.70
C GLN A 234 3.54 14.59 -22.92
N LEU A 235 2.56 14.37 -23.79
CA LEU A 235 2.68 13.60 -25.02
C LEU A 235 3.75 14.21 -25.93
N SER A 236 4.87 13.50 -26.09
CA SER A 236 6.01 13.91 -26.90
C SER A 236 5.71 13.85 -28.40
N SER A 237 6.14 14.91 -29.10
CA SER A 237 6.16 15.00 -30.56
C SER A 237 7.23 14.11 -31.20
N ASN A 238 8.47 14.10 -30.70
CA ASN A 238 9.55 13.28 -31.30
C ASN A 238 9.32 11.77 -31.08
N MET A 239 8.64 11.38 -30.00
CA MET A 239 8.27 9.98 -29.77
C MET A 239 6.97 9.57 -30.49
N GLY A 240 6.35 10.49 -31.24
CA GLY A 240 5.14 10.24 -32.03
C GLY A 240 3.87 10.04 -31.19
N THR A 241 3.94 10.19 -29.87
CA THR A 241 2.80 9.93 -28.97
C THR A 241 1.68 10.97 -29.13
N VAL A 242 2.02 12.23 -29.43
CA VAL A 242 1.01 13.25 -29.78
C VAL A 242 0.30 12.89 -31.09
N LYS A 243 1.04 12.38 -32.09
CA LYS A 243 0.46 11.95 -33.37
C LYS A 243 -0.48 10.76 -33.17
N SER A 244 -0.07 9.78 -32.38
CA SER A 244 -0.91 8.64 -32.00
C SER A 244 -2.18 9.07 -31.27
N PHE A 245 -2.11 10.07 -30.38
CA PHE A 245 -3.30 10.65 -29.75
C PHE A 245 -4.23 11.31 -30.75
N LEU A 246 -3.71 12.11 -31.70
CA LEU A 246 -4.52 12.74 -32.74
C LEU A 246 -5.22 11.69 -33.63
N ASP A 247 -4.50 10.64 -34.02
CA ASP A 247 -5.06 9.57 -34.85
C ASP A 247 -6.16 8.81 -34.10
N TRP A 248 -5.95 8.52 -32.81
CA TRP A 248 -6.97 7.94 -31.93
C TRP A 248 -8.18 8.87 -31.79
N LEU A 249 -7.95 10.16 -31.55
CA LEU A 249 -9.00 11.15 -31.36
C LEU A 249 -9.82 11.36 -32.63
N CYS A 250 -9.20 11.36 -33.81
CA CYS A 250 -9.91 11.41 -35.09
C CYS A 250 -10.89 10.23 -35.28
N ALA A 251 -10.57 9.08 -34.70
CA ALA A 251 -11.38 7.86 -34.75
C ALA A 251 -12.38 7.74 -33.58
N TYR A 252 -12.42 8.73 -32.68
CA TYR A 252 -13.25 8.66 -31.48
C TYR A 252 -14.75 8.57 -31.83
N PRO A 253 -15.56 7.74 -31.12
CA PRO A 253 -16.93 7.44 -31.54
C PRO A 253 -17.87 8.65 -31.55
N ASP A 254 -17.70 9.58 -30.60
CA ASP A 254 -18.49 10.81 -30.54
C ASP A 254 -17.98 11.83 -31.57
N PRO A 255 -18.79 12.20 -32.59
CA PRO A 255 -18.37 13.15 -33.61
C PRO A 255 -17.97 14.52 -33.08
N LYS A 256 -18.55 14.97 -31.94
CA LYS A 256 -18.19 16.23 -31.29
C LYS A 256 -16.74 16.20 -30.85
N TYR A 257 -16.33 15.14 -30.16
CA TYR A 257 -14.98 15.00 -29.62
C TYR A 257 -13.97 14.60 -30.69
N ALA A 258 -14.37 13.79 -31.67
CA ALA A 258 -13.52 13.47 -32.82
C ALA A 258 -13.14 14.71 -33.65
N ASN A 259 -13.96 15.76 -33.60
CA ASN A 259 -13.67 17.01 -34.29
C ASN A 259 -12.42 17.71 -33.75
N TYR A 260 -12.08 17.57 -32.46
CA TYR A 260 -10.84 18.13 -31.90
C TYR A 260 -9.61 17.55 -32.60
N GLY A 261 -9.58 16.22 -32.79
CA GLY A 261 -8.50 15.55 -33.51
C GLY A 261 -8.40 15.99 -34.96
N LYS A 262 -9.55 16.17 -35.64
CA LYS A 262 -9.60 16.63 -37.04
C LYS A 262 -9.04 18.04 -37.20
N VAL A 263 -9.50 18.98 -36.37
CA VAL A 263 -9.04 20.38 -36.39
C VAL A 263 -7.55 20.47 -36.08
N LEU A 264 -7.09 19.79 -35.02
CA LEU A 264 -5.66 19.76 -34.68
C LEU A 264 -4.81 19.14 -35.81
N SER A 265 -5.34 18.15 -36.52
CA SER A 265 -4.64 17.48 -37.62
C SER A 265 -4.58 18.30 -38.92
N GLU A 266 -5.24 19.46 -39.00
CA GLU A 266 -5.09 20.41 -40.13
C GLU A 266 -3.75 21.14 -40.09
N TYR A 267 -3.12 21.20 -38.90
CA TYR A 267 -1.85 21.87 -38.68
C TYR A 267 -0.70 20.88 -38.50
N GLU A 268 0.49 21.28 -38.94
CA GLU A 268 1.71 20.49 -38.70
C GLU A 268 2.02 20.48 -37.19
N ILE A 269 2.26 19.30 -36.61
CA ILE A 269 2.65 19.16 -35.20
C ILE A 269 3.89 20.04 -34.94
N ASN A 270 3.88 20.77 -33.82
CA ASN A 270 4.88 21.78 -33.42
C ASN A 270 4.84 23.13 -34.17
N SER A 271 3.96 23.31 -35.17
CA SER A 271 3.71 24.64 -35.74
C SER A 271 3.06 25.57 -34.70
N GLN A 272 3.24 26.88 -34.86
CA GLN A 272 2.62 27.85 -33.97
C GLN A 272 1.09 27.72 -33.97
N ASP A 273 0.50 27.52 -35.16
CA ASP A 273 -0.94 27.33 -35.31
C ASP A 273 -1.42 26.06 -34.58
N PHE A 274 -0.67 24.96 -34.64
CA PHE A 274 -0.98 23.75 -33.87
C PHE A 274 -0.94 23.99 -32.36
N ILE A 275 0.10 24.69 -31.88
CA ILE A 275 0.27 25.01 -30.45
C ILE A 275 -0.86 25.91 -29.94
N ASP A 276 -1.22 26.92 -30.72
CA ASP A 276 -2.28 27.86 -30.38
C ASP A 276 -3.65 27.18 -30.39
N GLU A 277 -3.91 26.29 -31.35
CA GLU A 277 -5.15 25.53 -31.42
C GLU A 277 -5.26 24.51 -30.26
N TRP A 278 -4.18 23.81 -29.91
CA TRP A 278 -4.15 22.92 -28.74
C TRP A 278 -4.53 23.65 -27.46
N LYS A 279 -3.92 24.83 -27.23
CA LYS A 279 -4.21 25.68 -26.08
C LYS A 279 -5.64 26.23 -26.11
N SER A 280 -6.12 26.60 -27.30
CA SER A 280 -7.49 27.09 -27.51
C SER A 280 -8.52 26.03 -27.09
N ILE A 281 -8.40 24.81 -27.60
CA ILE A 281 -9.30 23.70 -27.25
C ILE A 281 -9.27 23.43 -25.74
N GLY A 282 -8.07 23.32 -25.14
CA GLY A 282 -7.93 23.10 -23.70
C GLY A 282 -8.42 24.26 -22.83
N SER A 283 -8.51 25.48 -23.37
CA SER A 283 -9.11 26.64 -22.68
C SER A 283 -10.62 26.70 -22.82
N ILE A 284 -11.16 26.27 -23.97
CA ILE A 284 -12.60 26.31 -24.28
C ILE A 284 -13.34 25.15 -23.60
N ASP A 285 -12.78 23.94 -23.64
CA ASP A 285 -13.35 22.74 -23.01
C ASP A 285 -12.27 21.97 -22.23
N PRO A 286 -11.76 22.53 -21.11
CA PRO A 286 -10.73 21.87 -20.31
C PRO A 286 -11.17 20.50 -19.79
N GLY A 287 -12.44 20.37 -19.39
CA GLY A 287 -13.00 19.12 -18.87
C GLY A 287 -13.13 18.05 -19.95
N GLY A 288 -13.73 18.39 -21.09
CA GLY A 288 -13.88 17.47 -22.22
C GLY A 288 -12.54 17.06 -22.84
N PHE A 289 -11.63 18.03 -23.02
CA PHE A 289 -10.31 17.76 -23.60
C PHE A 289 -9.41 16.97 -22.65
N GLY A 290 -9.45 17.26 -21.34
CA GLY A 290 -8.76 16.49 -20.31
C GLY A 290 -9.24 15.04 -20.27
N ARG A 291 -10.55 14.82 -20.21
CA ARG A 291 -11.15 13.48 -20.21
C ARG A 291 -10.72 12.64 -21.41
N LEU A 292 -10.66 13.23 -22.61
CA LEU A 292 -10.19 12.52 -23.81
C LEU A 292 -8.73 12.11 -23.73
N GLN A 293 -7.88 12.93 -23.10
CA GLN A 293 -6.48 12.57 -22.84
C GLN A 293 -6.40 11.42 -21.82
N ASP A 294 -7.24 11.42 -20.79
CA ASP A 294 -7.31 10.31 -19.83
C ASP A 294 -7.78 9.01 -20.47
N GLU A 295 -8.84 9.06 -21.28
CA GLU A 295 -9.38 7.90 -22.00
C GLU A 295 -8.32 7.31 -22.95
N TYR A 296 -7.62 8.17 -23.70
CA TYR A 296 -6.50 7.74 -24.54
C TYR A 296 -5.40 7.06 -23.74
N ILE A 297 -4.98 7.67 -22.62
CA ILE A 297 -3.93 7.09 -21.78
C ILE A 297 -4.38 5.78 -21.15
N LYS A 298 -5.64 5.69 -20.74
CA LYS A 298 -6.22 4.45 -20.23
C LYS A 298 -6.10 3.35 -21.29
N GLU A 299 -6.59 3.58 -22.50
CA GLU A 299 -6.62 2.56 -23.56
C GLU A 299 -5.19 2.17 -24.00
N MET A 300 -4.34 3.17 -24.19
CA MET A 300 -3.04 2.98 -24.84
C MET A 300 -1.93 2.58 -23.88
N TYR A 301 -2.08 2.87 -22.59
CA TYR A 301 -1.07 2.59 -21.57
C TYR A 301 -1.61 1.69 -20.47
N TYR A 302 -2.60 2.15 -19.71
CA TYR A 302 -3.09 1.42 -18.53
C TYR A 302 -3.67 0.04 -18.89
N ASP A 303 -4.63 -0.02 -19.81
CA ASP A 303 -5.28 -1.28 -20.20
C ASP A 303 -4.30 -2.26 -20.84
N LYS A 304 -3.28 -1.75 -21.54
CA LYS A 304 -2.19 -2.59 -22.06
C LYS A 304 -1.31 -3.11 -20.94
N ALA A 305 -0.99 -2.28 -19.94
CA ALA A 305 -0.19 -2.70 -18.79
C ALA A 305 -0.95 -3.74 -17.96
N VAL A 306 -2.23 -3.51 -17.67
CA VAL A 306 -3.12 -4.47 -17.00
C VAL A 306 -3.14 -5.81 -17.71
N ARG A 307 -3.37 -5.84 -19.04
CA ARG A 307 -3.33 -7.11 -19.81
C ARG A 307 -1.97 -7.81 -19.79
N LEU A 308 -0.88 -7.06 -19.66
CA LEU A 308 0.46 -7.66 -19.55
C LEU A 308 0.71 -8.20 -18.14
N LEU A 309 0.25 -7.47 -17.12
CA LEU A 309 0.30 -7.86 -15.71
C LEU A 309 -0.55 -9.11 -15.46
N GLU A 310 -1.76 -9.19 -16.01
CA GLU A 310 -2.65 -10.37 -15.93
C GLU A 310 -1.97 -11.65 -16.44
N ARG A 311 -1.09 -11.55 -17.45
CA ARG A 311 -0.34 -12.70 -17.98
C ARG A 311 0.76 -13.20 -17.05
N GLU A 312 1.24 -12.34 -16.17
CA GLU A 312 2.12 -12.70 -15.06
C GLU A 312 1.32 -13.13 -13.83
N ASP A 313 0.00 -13.30 -13.98
CA ASP A 313 -1.03 -13.59 -12.98
C ASP A 313 -1.47 -12.39 -12.12
N TYR A 314 -1.18 -11.14 -12.50
CA TYR A 314 -1.45 -9.95 -11.67
C TYR A 314 -2.75 -9.27 -12.11
N HIS A 315 -3.83 -9.47 -11.35
CA HIS A 315 -5.18 -9.02 -11.71
C HIS A 315 -5.49 -7.65 -11.11
N ALA A 316 -5.28 -6.57 -11.87
CA ALA A 316 -5.42 -5.18 -11.40
C ALA A 316 -6.83 -4.82 -10.87
N ASP A 317 -7.87 -5.56 -11.25
CA ASP A 317 -9.24 -5.40 -10.74
C ASP A 317 -9.40 -5.87 -9.28
N LYS A 318 -8.43 -6.61 -8.74
CA LYS A 318 -8.38 -7.09 -7.35
C LYS A 318 -7.59 -6.19 -6.41
N HIS A 319 -7.11 -5.05 -6.91
CA HIS A 319 -6.27 -4.13 -6.17
C HIS A 319 -6.96 -2.79 -5.94
N THR A 320 -6.46 -2.04 -4.97
CA THR A 320 -6.94 -0.71 -4.60
C THR A 320 -6.78 0.30 -5.74
N ASP A 321 -7.55 1.39 -5.68
CA ASP A 321 -7.41 2.49 -6.64
C ASP A 321 -6.03 3.16 -6.56
N ALA A 322 -5.38 3.14 -5.39
CA ALA A 322 -3.99 3.56 -5.24
C ALA A 322 -3.03 2.69 -6.08
N MET A 323 -3.20 1.37 -6.04
CA MET A 323 -2.38 0.46 -6.85
C MET A 323 -2.65 0.65 -8.34
N LYS A 324 -3.92 0.78 -8.75
CA LYS A 324 -4.29 1.10 -10.14
C LYS A 324 -3.67 2.42 -10.61
N ALA A 325 -3.62 3.44 -9.74
CA ALA A 325 -2.95 4.71 -10.02
C ALA A 325 -1.43 4.54 -10.21
N VAL A 326 -0.79 3.65 -9.44
CA VAL A 326 0.62 3.30 -9.62
C VAL A 326 0.85 2.58 -10.94
N ILE A 327 0.01 1.61 -11.32
CA ILE A 327 0.09 0.93 -12.62
C ILE A 327 0.03 1.95 -13.75
N LEU A 328 -0.95 2.86 -13.71
CA LEU A 328 -1.12 3.92 -14.70
C LEU A 328 0.12 4.82 -14.77
N SER A 329 0.59 5.33 -13.63
CA SER A 329 1.77 6.19 -13.57
C SER A 329 3.01 5.50 -14.15
N ARG A 330 3.27 4.24 -13.76
CA ARG A 330 4.42 3.49 -14.27
C ARG A 330 4.30 3.17 -15.75
N ALA A 331 3.08 2.93 -16.25
CA ALA A 331 2.83 2.71 -17.66
C ALA A 331 3.06 3.97 -18.49
N VAL A 332 2.66 5.15 -18.00
CA VAL A 332 2.95 6.43 -18.65
C VAL A 332 4.46 6.68 -18.70
N GLN A 333 5.17 6.48 -17.59
CA GLN A 333 6.60 6.78 -17.53
C GLN A 333 7.49 5.78 -18.30
N ASN A 334 7.19 4.48 -18.21
CA ASN A 334 8.08 3.41 -18.70
C ASN A 334 7.48 2.63 -19.88
N GLY A 335 6.30 3.02 -20.34
CA GLY A 335 5.48 2.21 -21.25
C GLY A 335 4.85 0.99 -20.57
N PRO A 336 3.85 0.34 -21.20
CA PRO A 336 3.16 -0.82 -20.63
C PRO A 336 4.07 -1.99 -20.28
N THR A 337 5.05 -2.29 -21.15
CA THR A 337 6.00 -3.38 -20.93
C THR A 337 6.99 -3.05 -19.82
N GLY A 338 7.46 -1.80 -19.74
CA GLY A 338 8.32 -1.35 -18.65
C GLY A 338 7.61 -1.41 -17.30
N ALA A 339 6.36 -0.96 -17.24
CA ALA A 339 5.52 -1.10 -16.04
C ALA A 339 5.37 -2.56 -15.61
N LYS A 340 5.05 -3.45 -16.55
CA LYS A 340 4.99 -4.89 -16.26
C LYS A 340 6.31 -5.40 -15.67
N ASN A 341 7.44 -5.12 -16.32
CA ASN A 341 8.74 -5.62 -15.88
C ASN A 341 9.11 -5.09 -14.47
N LEU A 342 8.75 -3.84 -14.19
CA LEU A 342 8.94 -3.24 -12.87
C LEU A 342 8.13 -3.94 -11.78
N PHE A 343 6.87 -4.29 -12.06
CA PHE A 343 6.02 -5.01 -11.14
C PHE A 343 6.51 -6.44 -10.89
N VAL A 344 6.94 -7.14 -11.95
CA VAL A 344 7.55 -8.48 -11.81
C VAL A 344 8.79 -8.43 -10.92
N GLU A 345 9.71 -7.48 -11.17
CA GLU A 345 10.91 -7.29 -10.36
C GLU A 345 10.55 -6.97 -8.89
N ALA A 346 9.51 -6.16 -8.65
CA ALA A 346 9.07 -5.84 -7.31
C ALA A 346 8.45 -7.05 -6.58
N CYS A 347 7.63 -7.86 -7.27
CA CYS A 347 7.10 -9.11 -6.73
C CYS A 347 8.22 -10.12 -6.40
N ASP A 348 9.22 -10.26 -7.29
CA ASP A 348 10.38 -11.11 -7.04
C ASP A 348 11.16 -10.67 -5.79
N LYS A 349 11.32 -9.36 -5.58
CA LYS A 349 11.97 -8.81 -4.38
C LYS A 349 11.17 -9.02 -3.10
N LEU A 350 9.84 -9.08 -3.19
CA LEU A 350 8.98 -9.40 -2.06
C LEU A 350 9.06 -10.89 -1.66
N GLY A 351 9.62 -11.76 -2.51
CA GLY A 351 9.74 -13.19 -2.23
C GLY A 351 8.42 -13.97 -2.37
N HIS A 352 7.35 -13.30 -2.81
CA HIS A 352 6.05 -13.90 -3.08
C HIS A 352 5.69 -13.66 -4.55
N PRO A 353 5.75 -14.68 -5.42
CA PRO A 353 5.29 -14.55 -6.78
C PRO A 353 3.77 -14.42 -6.77
N ASN A 354 3.30 -13.21 -7.06
CA ASN A 354 1.95 -12.87 -7.47
C ASN A 354 0.77 -13.44 -6.68
N LEU A 355 0.22 -12.63 -5.78
CA LEU A 355 -0.93 -12.97 -4.95
C LEU A 355 -2.17 -12.16 -5.34
N SER A 356 -2.47 -12.11 -6.63
CA SER A 356 -3.68 -11.46 -7.16
C SER A 356 -5.02 -12.08 -6.70
N TYR A 357 -5.00 -13.15 -5.91
CA TYR A 357 -6.18 -13.66 -5.19
C TYR A 357 -6.37 -13.00 -3.81
N ILE A 358 -5.41 -12.21 -3.36
CA ILE A 358 -5.48 -11.48 -2.10
C ILE A 358 -5.82 -10.03 -2.42
N ASP A 359 -7.11 -9.71 -2.36
CA ASP A 359 -7.61 -8.33 -2.29
C ASP A 359 -7.23 -7.75 -0.92
N ASP A 360 -6.00 -7.23 -0.83
CA ASP A 360 -5.39 -6.76 0.42
C ASP A 360 -4.57 -5.48 0.20
N SER A 361 -5.01 -4.40 0.86
CA SER A 361 -4.37 -3.09 0.84
C SER A 361 -2.96 -3.10 1.45
N TYR A 362 -2.61 -4.12 2.24
CA TYR A 362 -1.27 -4.35 2.78
C TYR A 362 -0.33 -4.97 1.73
N PHE A 363 -0.83 -5.89 0.91
CA PHE A 363 -0.08 -6.34 -0.28
C PHE A 363 0.18 -5.14 -1.20
N ASP A 364 -0.82 -4.29 -1.41
CA ASP A 364 -0.65 -3.06 -2.19
C ASP A 364 0.36 -2.11 -1.53
N TYR A 365 0.31 -1.92 -0.22
CA TYR A 365 1.29 -1.11 0.51
C TYR A 365 2.72 -1.61 0.29
N ASN A 366 2.94 -2.92 0.45
CA ASN A 366 4.26 -3.53 0.30
C ASN A 366 4.75 -3.46 -1.14
N LEU A 367 3.89 -3.74 -2.11
CA LEU A 367 4.25 -3.71 -3.52
C LEU A 367 4.49 -2.27 -4.00
N ILE A 368 3.64 -1.30 -3.64
CA ILE A 368 3.88 0.13 -3.92
C ILE A 368 5.21 0.57 -3.30
N SER A 369 5.44 0.25 -2.02
CA SER A 369 6.69 0.59 -1.34
C SER A 369 7.90 -0.04 -2.03
N THR A 370 7.80 -1.29 -2.45
CA THR A 370 8.89 -2.02 -3.12
C THR A 370 9.19 -1.44 -4.50
N ILE A 371 8.17 -1.16 -5.30
CA ILE A 371 8.30 -0.52 -6.62
C ILE A 371 9.06 0.80 -6.50
N TYR A 372 8.62 1.69 -5.59
CA TYR A 372 9.25 3.00 -5.46
C TYR A 372 10.62 2.93 -4.79
N ASN A 373 10.83 2.06 -3.80
CA ASN A 373 12.15 1.85 -3.20
C ASN A 373 13.16 1.33 -4.23
N PHE A 374 12.73 0.42 -5.10
CA PHE A 374 13.55 -0.06 -6.20
C PHE A 374 13.91 1.06 -7.17
N LEU A 375 12.96 1.90 -7.59
CA LEU A 375 13.23 3.03 -8.48
C LEU A 375 14.14 4.09 -7.83
N ILE A 376 13.99 4.34 -6.53
CA ILE A 376 14.88 5.22 -5.78
C ILE A 376 16.30 4.64 -5.75
N ALA A 377 16.43 3.32 -5.53
CA ALA A 377 17.72 2.63 -5.57
C ALA A 377 18.35 2.64 -6.98
N GLU A 378 17.54 2.52 -8.05
CA GLU A 378 18.00 2.68 -9.43
C GLU A 378 18.58 4.07 -9.68
N CYS A 379 17.94 5.13 -9.16
CA CYS A 379 18.51 6.47 -9.21
C CYS A 379 19.82 6.58 -8.40
N ASP A 380 19.89 5.95 -7.23
CA ASP A 380 21.06 6.01 -6.34
C ASP A 380 22.26 5.21 -6.88
N THR A 381 22.00 4.22 -7.74
CA THR A 381 23.04 3.38 -8.37
C THR A 381 23.40 3.83 -9.79
N ALA A 382 22.71 4.84 -10.33
CA ALA A 382 22.99 5.36 -11.66
C ALA A 382 24.41 5.96 -11.73
N HIS A 383 25.15 5.56 -12.75
CA HIS A 383 26.53 6.00 -12.97
C HIS A 383 26.71 6.57 -14.38
N ASP A 384 27.64 7.51 -14.53
CA ASP A 384 27.99 8.11 -15.81
C ASP A 384 28.59 7.04 -16.73
N ASP A 385 28.02 6.88 -17.93
CA ASP A 385 28.50 5.95 -18.96
C ASP A 385 29.73 6.48 -19.73
N GLY A 386 30.26 7.64 -19.34
CA GLY A 386 31.39 8.33 -19.98
C GLY A 386 30.96 9.29 -21.08
N THR A 387 29.66 9.42 -21.35
CA THR A 387 29.08 10.38 -22.30
C THR A 387 28.36 11.54 -21.62
N GLY A 388 28.34 11.58 -20.27
CA GLY A 388 27.54 12.52 -19.48
C GLY A 388 26.09 12.07 -19.30
N ILE A 389 25.75 10.85 -19.73
CA ILE A 389 24.46 10.20 -19.50
C ILE A 389 24.65 9.20 -18.36
N TYR A 390 23.89 9.40 -17.28
CA TYR A 390 23.81 8.48 -16.17
C TYR A 390 22.84 7.36 -16.51
N ARG A 391 23.25 6.11 -16.23
CA ARG A 391 22.44 4.92 -16.46
C ARG A 391 22.36 4.08 -15.19
N SER A 392 21.15 3.69 -14.85
CA SER A 392 20.85 2.75 -13.77
C SER A 392 21.09 1.31 -14.21
N ILE A 393 21.19 0.40 -13.24
CA ILE A 393 21.61 -0.99 -13.45
C ILE A 393 20.56 -1.75 -14.29
N PHE A 394 19.29 -1.55 -14.00
CA PHE A 394 18.19 -2.19 -14.71
C PHE A 394 17.58 -1.29 -15.79
N GLY A 395 18.12 -0.09 -15.97
CA GLY A 395 17.79 0.81 -17.08
C GLY A 395 16.46 1.53 -16.93
N PHE A 396 15.86 1.55 -15.73
CA PHE A 396 14.61 2.29 -15.47
C PHE A 396 14.85 3.80 -15.31
N CYS A 397 16.05 4.20 -14.90
CA CYS A 397 16.44 5.59 -14.69
C CYS A 397 17.64 5.92 -15.57
N ASN A 398 17.46 6.77 -16.59
CA ASN A 398 18.54 7.22 -17.45
C ASN A 398 18.39 8.71 -17.75
N GLY A 399 19.50 9.44 -17.86
CA GLY A 399 19.48 10.84 -18.24
C GLY A 399 20.68 11.60 -17.70
N SER A 400 20.65 12.93 -17.76
CA SER A 400 21.67 13.74 -17.10
C SER A 400 21.58 13.59 -15.57
N LEU A 401 22.64 13.99 -14.86
CA LEU A 401 22.63 13.97 -13.39
C LEU A 401 21.47 14.77 -12.78
N SER A 402 21.06 15.88 -13.41
CA SER A 402 19.90 16.66 -12.97
C SER A 402 18.59 15.90 -13.16
N VAL A 403 18.44 15.18 -14.27
CA VAL A 403 17.29 14.31 -14.52
C VAL A 403 17.21 13.19 -13.49
N ILE A 404 18.31 12.50 -13.20
CA ILE A 404 18.34 11.43 -12.18
C ILE A 404 17.94 11.95 -10.80
N LYS A 405 18.47 13.12 -10.39
CA LYS A 405 18.08 13.74 -9.12
C LYS A 405 16.60 14.13 -9.09
N GLY A 406 16.08 14.65 -10.19
CA GLY A 406 14.66 14.97 -10.36
C GLY A 406 13.77 13.73 -10.23
N LEU A 407 14.12 12.66 -10.94
CA LEU A 407 13.42 11.37 -10.90
C LEU A 407 13.41 10.79 -9.49
N ARG A 408 14.55 10.79 -8.80
CA ARG A 408 14.64 10.31 -7.41
C ARG A 408 13.68 11.06 -6.49
N ASN A 409 13.66 12.39 -6.56
CA ASN A 409 12.77 13.21 -5.74
C ASN A 409 11.30 12.96 -6.09
N ARG A 410 10.98 12.86 -7.40
CA ARG A 410 9.65 12.47 -7.88
C ARG A 410 9.22 11.14 -7.27
N PHE A 411 10.05 10.09 -7.31
CA PHE A 411 9.68 8.78 -6.78
C PHE A 411 9.47 8.78 -5.27
N VAL A 412 10.22 9.58 -4.51
CA VAL A 412 9.97 9.74 -3.07
C VAL A 412 8.60 10.38 -2.83
N SER A 413 8.28 11.47 -3.53
CA SER A 413 6.99 12.15 -3.36
C SER A 413 5.82 11.29 -3.86
N GLU A 414 5.97 10.67 -5.03
CA GLU A 414 4.93 9.87 -5.67
C GLU A 414 4.61 8.61 -4.88
N ARG A 415 5.62 7.99 -4.25
CA ARG A 415 5.41 6.94 -3.24
C ARG A 415 4.55 7.43 -2.10
N ASN A 416 4.88 8.59 -1.52
CA ASN A 416 4.15 9.10 -0.36
C ASN A 416 2.70 9.43 -0.71
N ASP A 417 2.45 9.99 -1.89
CA ASP A 417 1.10 10.27 -2.38
C ASP A 417 0.32 8.98 -2.66
N ALA A 418 0.91 7.99 -3.34
CA ALA A 418 0.27 6.71 -3.60
C ALA A 418 -0.06 5.96 -2.29
N LEU A 419 0.85 5.98 -1.32
CA LEU A 419 0.62 5.41 0.01
C LEU A 419 -0.37 6.23 0.85
N ALA A 420 -0.63 7.50 0.51
CA ALA A 420 -1.70 8.29 1.13
C ALA A 420 -3.06 7.93 0.51
N MET A 421 -3.13 7.72 -0.82
CA MET A 421 -4.33 7.22 -1.49
C MET A 421 -4.78 5.84 -0.97
N LEU A 422 -3.86 5.01 -0.46
CA LEU A 422 -4.21 3.75 0.22
C LEU A 422 -4.92 3.92 1.57
N ARG A 423 -4.84 5.11 2.17
CA ARG A 423 -5.39 5.42 3.50
C ARG A 423 -6.75 6.13 3.42
N GLU A 424 -7.16 6.53 2.22
CA GLU A 424 -8.46 7.10 1.85
C GLU A 424 -9.43 5.97 1.50
#